data_AF-A0A3L7ZZR5-F1
#
_entry.id   AF-A0A3L7ZZR5-F1
#
_cell.length_a   1.000
_cell.length_b   1.000
_cell.length_c   1.000
_cell.angle_alpha   90.00
_cell.angle_beta   90.00
_cell.angle_gamma   90.00
#
_symmetry.space_group_name_H-M   'P 1'
#
loop_
_entity.id
_entity.type
_entity.pdbx_description
1 polymer ?
#
loop_
_entity_poly.entity_id
_entity_poly.type
_entity_poly.pdbx_seq_one_letter_code
_entity_poly.pdbx_strand_id
1 'polypeptide(L)'
;MGRKIFHKIRYWLNNHLKKMSFKTGVIVLLACIPFYILSFAQMALPISATAKGVLWALFFGMAKTAQYGGITILGAEGIRRIKAYMKRFKN
;
A
#
# COMPACT_ATOMS: atom_id res chain seq x y z
N MET A 1 -22.60 -17.94 6.26
CA MET A 1 -22.56 -16.93 5.17
C MET A 1 -21.17 -16.31 4.95
N GLY A 2 -20.34 -16.08 5.99
CA GLY A 2 -19.03 -15.40 5.88
C GLY A 2 -17.94 -16.10 5.02
N ARG A 3 -17.89 -17.44 4.95
CA ARG A 3 -16.86 -18.16 4.16
C ARG A 3 -16.94 -17.90 2.64
N LYS A 4 -18.14 -17.67 2.09
CA LYS A 4 -18.30 -17.37 0.65
C LYS A 4 -17.79 -15.96 0.32
N ILE A 5 -18.05 -14.99 1.19
CA ILE A 5 -17.57 -13.60 1.06
C ILE A 5 -16.04 -13.55 1.12
N PHE A 6 -15.45 -14.24 2.10
CA PHE A 6 -13.98 -14.33 2.20
C PHE A 6 -13.32 -14.94 0.96
N HIS A 7 -13.91 -16.02 0.41
CA HIS A 7 -13.40 -16.60 -0.84
C HIS A 7 -13.51 -15.64 -2.01
N LYS A 8 -14.62 -14.89 -2.14
CA LYS A 8 -14.81 -13.91 -3.21
C LYS A 8 -13.82 -12.76 -3.12
N ILE A 9 -13.62 -12.21 -1.91
CA ILE A 9 -12.64 -11.13 -1.66
C ILE A 9 -11.22 -11.62 -1.97
N ARG A 10 -10.85 -12.81 -1.47
CA ARG A 10 -9.53 -13.40 -1.72
C ARG A 10 -9.30 -13.70 -3.20
N TYR A 11 -10.32 -14.17 -3.92
CA TYR A 11 -10.26 -14.42 -5.36
C TYR A 11 -10.04 -13.11 -6.13
N TRP A 12 -10.81 -12.06 -5.81
CA TRP A 12 -10.68 -10.74 -6.41
C TRP A 12 -9.29 -10.15 -6.16
N LEU A 13 -8.83 -10.16 -4.89
CA LEU A 13 -7.50 -9.71 -4.50
C LEU A 13 -6.42 -10.45 -5.28
N ASN A 14 -6.46 -11.79 -5.33
CA ASN A 14 -5.46 -12.56 -6.07
C ASN A 14 -5.48 -12.24 -7.57
N ASN A 15 -6.65 -12.04 -8.18
CA ASN A 15 -6.73 -11.78 -9.62
C ASN A 15 -6.21 -10.39 -9.99
N HIS A 16 -6.45 -9.39 -9.14
CA HIS A 16 -5.95 -8.03 -9.33
C HIS A 16 -4.47 -7.89 -8.92
N LEU A 17 -4.06 -8.46 -7.79
CA LEU A 17 -2.67 -8.45 -7.31
C LEU A 17 -1.74 -9.26 -8.23
N LYS A 18 -2.22 -10.35 -8.85
CA LYS A 18 -1.41 -11.11 -9.83
C LYS A 18 -0.96 -10.27 -11.01
N LYS A 19 -1.72 -9.25 -11.40
CA LYS A 19 -1.38 -8.30 -12.46
C LYS A 19 -0.39 -7.23 -12.00
N MET A 20 -0.26 -7.00 -10.68
CA MET A 20 0.67 -6.03 -10.12
C MET A 20 2.04 -6.65 -9.94
N SER A 21 3.07 -6.04 -10.51
CA SER A 21 4.43 -6.52 -10.31
C SER A 21 4.99 -6.07 -8.96
N PHE A 22 6.00 -6.77 -8.46
CA PHE A 22 6.77 -6.33 -7.29
C PHE A 22 7.26 -4.88 -7.43
N LYS A 23 7.64 -4.46 -8.64
CA LYS A 23 8.06 -3.07 -8.91
C LYS A 23 6.95 -2.06 -8.60
N THR A 24 5.69 -2.42 -8.88
CA THR A 24 4.55 -1.56 -8.57
C THR A 24 4.39 -1.38 -7.07
N GLY A 25 4.55 -2.44 -6.29
CA GLY A 25 4.55 -2.34 -4.82
C GLY A 25 5.65 -1.41 -4.30
N VAL A 26 6.87 -1.49 -4.88
CA VAL A 26 7.97 -0.60 -4.51
C VAL A 26 7.66 0.85 -4.87
N ILE A 27 7.17 1.13 -6.08
CA ILE A 27 6.84 2.48 -6.54
C ILE A 27 5.77 3.11 -5.64
N VAL A 28 4.71 2.35 -5.31
CA VAL A 28 3.64 2.81 -4.42
C VAL A 28 4.18 3.09 -3.01
N LEU A 29 5.08 2.24 -2.51
CA LEU A 29 5.72 2.46 -1.22
C LEU A 29 6.62 3.72 -1.23
N LEU A 30 7.36 3.95 -2.31
CA LEU A 30 8.19 5.15 -2.46
C LEU A 30 7.34 6.41 -2.57
N ALA A 31 6.16 6.34 -3.20
CA ALA A 31 5.21 7.45 -3.26
C ALA A 31 4.68 7.88 -1.88
N CYS A 32 4.75 7.02 -0.86
CA CYS A 32 4.45 7.40 0.52
C CYS A 32 5.37 8.51 1.05
N ILE A 33 6.65 8.52 0.63
CA ILE A 33 7.67 9.43 1.16
C ILE A 33 7.33 10.90 0.88
N PRO A 34 7.07 11.33 -0.38
CA PRO A 34 6.72 12.72 -0.64
C PRO A 34 5.41 13.11 0.04
N PHE A 35 4.38 12.25 0.06
CA PHE A 35 3.12 12.56 0.75
C PHE A 35 3.31 12.74 2.27
N TYR A 36 4.18 11.92 2.88
CA TYR A 36 4.51 12.07 4.28
C TYR A 36 5.22 13.40 4.55
N ILE A 37 6.21 13.77 3.73
CA ILE A 37 6.92 15.06 3.87
C ILE A 37 5.95 16.23 3.69
N LEU A 38 5.10 16.21 2.65
CA LEU A 38 4.08 17.23 2.41
C LEU A 38 3.07 17.35 3.56
N SER A 39 2.76 16.24 4.23
CA SER A 39 1.89 16.28 5.40
C SER A 39 2.46 17.16 6.53
N PHE A 40 3.79 17.24 6.70
CA PHE A 40 4.41 18.11 7.71
C PHE A 40 4.85 19.47 7.16
N ALA A 41 5.19 19.57 5.87
CA ALA A 41 5.65 20.83 5.26
C ALA A 41 4.62 21.97 5.38
N GLN A 42 3.33 21.65 5.31
CA GLN A 42 2.23 22.60 5.53
C GLN A 42 2.19 23.23 6.94
N MET A 43 2.86 22.64 7.94
CA MET A 43 2.93 23.23 9.28
C MET A 43 3.70 24.56 9.26
N ALA A 44 4.65 24.70 8.32
CA ALA A 44 5.42 25.92 8.10
C ALA A 44 4.68 26.99 7.27
N LEU A 45 3.54 26.65 6.65
CA LEU A 45 2.75 27.63 5.89
C LEU A 45 1.98 28.56 6.84
N PRO A 46 1.92 29.87 6.55
CA PRO A 46 1.14 30.84 7.32
C PRO A 46 -0.35 30.79 6.92
N ILE A 47 -0.99 29.63 7.10
CA ILE A 47 -2.42 29.40 6.80
C ILE A 47 -3.21 29.10 8.09
N SER A 48 -4.54 29.18 8.02
CA SER A 48 -5.40 28.93 9.17
C SER A 48 -5.22 27.52 9.74
N ALA A 49 -5.41 27.36 11.06
CA ALA A 49 -5.27 26.06 11.73
C ALA A 49 -6.21 25.00 11.12
N THR A 50 -7.43 25.38 10.73
CA THR A 50 -8.38 24.51 10.04
C THR A 50 -7.83 24.04 8.69
N ALA A 51 -7.27 24.94 7.88
CA ALA A 51 -6.69 24.58 6.59
C ALA A 51 -5.49 23.63 6.75
N LYS A 52 -4.64 23.85 7.77
CA LYS A 52 -3.57 22.91 8.14
C LYS A 52 -4.12 21.55 8.54
N GLY A 53 -5.17 21.51 9.35
CA GLY A 53 -5.79 20.25 9.76
C GLY A 53 -6.29 19.43 8.56
N VAL A 54 -6.98 20.09 7.62
CA VAL A 54 -7.53 19.45 6.42
C VAL A 54 -6.42 18.93 5.50
N LEU A 55 -5.44 19.78 5.17
CA LEU A 55 -4.32 19.38 4.31
C LEU A 55 -3.49 18.28 4.97
N TRP A 56 -3.32 18.31 6.30
CA TRP A 56 -2.58 17.29 7.04
C TRP A 56 -3.31 15.96 6.96
N ALA A 57 -4.62 15.94 7.23
CA ALA A 57 -5.42 14.73 7.15
C ALA A 57 -5.41 14.12 5.74
N LEU A 58 -5.49 14.93 4.69
CA LEU A 58 -5.44 14.46 3.30
C LEU A 58 -4.07 13.87 2.95
N PHE A 59 -2.98 14.61 3.15
CA PHE A 59 -1.64 14.14 2.79
C PHE A 59 -1.16 12.97 3.66
N PHE A 60 -1.44 13.02 4.96
CA PHE A 60 -1.11 11.93 5.89
C PHE A 60 -1.93 10.68 5.59
N GLY A 61 -3.23 10.85 5.31
CA GLY A 61 -4.11 9.75 4.88
C GLY A 61 -3.60 9.09 3.60
N MET A 62 -3.29 9.88 2.57
CA MET A 62 -2.72 9.36 1.32
C MET A 62 -1.38 8.66 1.53
N ALA A 63 -0.49 9.21 2.38
CA ALA A 63 0.76 8.56 2.73
C ALA A 63 0.52 7.18 3.36
N LYS A 64 -0.42 7.08 4.31
CA LYS A 64 -0.77 5.81 4.95
C LYS A 64 -1.42 4.81 3.99
N THR A 65 -2.29 5.27 3.10
CA THR A 65 -2.88 4.41 2.06
C THR A 65 -1.79 3.87 1.11
N ALA A 66 -0.84 4.71 0.69
CA ALA A 66 0.29 4.29 -0.13
C ALA A 66 1.22 3.32 0.62
N GLN A 67 1.51 3.59 1.90
CA GLN A 67 2.32 2.71 2.76
C GLN A 67 1.70 1.33 2.90
N TYR A 68 0.45 1.24 3.37
CA TYR A 68 -0.22 -0.05 3.59
C TYR A 68 -0.54 -0.77 2.28
N GLY A 69 -0.90 -0.04 1.23
CA GLY A 69 -1.11 -0.58 -0.11
C GLY A 69 0.17 -1.17 -0.69
N GLY A 70 1.28 -0.43 -0.64
CA GLY A 70 2.59 -0.87 -1.10
C GLY A 70 3.08 -2.12 -0.37
N ILE A 71 3.00 -2.14 0.97
CA ILE A 71 3.35 -3.32 1.79
C ILE A 71 2.47 -4.51 1.43
N THR A 72 1.17 -4.31 1.20
CA THR A 72 0.25 -5.39 0.82
C THR A 72 0.63 -6.02 -0.52
N ILE A 73 0.94 -5.19 -1.53
CA ILE A 73 1.37 -5.66 -2.86
C ILE A 73 2.71 -6.40 -2.75
N LEU A 74 3.71 -5.81 -2.08
CA LEU A 74 5.02 -6.40 -1.88
C LEU A 74 4.96 -7.71 -1.09
N GLY A 75 4.13 -7.76 -0.04
CA GLY A 75 3.93 -8.94 0.79
C GLY A 75 3.26 -10.08 0.02
N ALA A 76 2.20 -9.78 -0.73
CA ALA A 76 1.52 -10.78 -1.56
C ALA A 76 2.44 -11.37 -2.63
N GLU A 77 3.20 -10.53 -3.33
CA GLU A 77 4.19 -10.95 -4.32
C GLU A 77 5.40 -11.65 -3.72
N GLY A 78 5.90 -11.16 -2.58
CA GLY A 78 7.01 -11.76 -1.85
C GLY A 78 6.69 -13.17 -1.40
N ILE A 79 5.50 -13.40 -0.81
CA ILE A 79 5.04 -14.74 -0.42
C ILE A 79 4.96 -15.66 -1.63
N ARG A 80 4.48 -15.17 -2.79
CA ARG A 80 4.41 -15.96 -4.02
C ARG A 80 5.81 -16.41 -4.48
N ARG A 81 6.79 -15.50 -4.47
CA ARG A 81 8.18 -15.80 -4.84
C ARG A 81 8.85 -16.78 -3.87
N ILE A 82 8.69 -16.57 -2.57
CA ILE A 82 9.24 -17.45 -1.52
C ILE A 82 8.68 -18.87 -1.67
N LYS A 83 7.36 -19.02 -1.88
CA LYS A 83 6.74 -20.33 -2.08
C LYS A 83 7.25 -21.03 -3.35
N ALA A 84 7.43 -20.29 -4.44
CA ALA A 84 7.98 -20.83 -5.68
C ALA A 84 9.44 -21.28 -5.51
N TYR A 85 10.25 -20.48 -4.82
CA TYR A 85 11.62 -20.83 -4.46
C TYR A 85 11.64 -22.10 -3.62
N MET A 86 10.93 -22.14 -2.50
CA MET A 86 10.89 -23.31 -1.61
C MET A 86 10.44 -24.60 -2.29
N LYS A 87 9.51 -24.52 -3.25
CA LYS A 87 9.11 -25.68 -4.06
C LYS A 87 10.23 -26.20 -4.96
N ARG A 88 11.11 -25.31 -5.45
CA ARG A 88 12.29 -25.66 -6.24
C ARG A 88 13.42 -26.28 -5.42
N PHE A 89 13.49 -26.01 -4.11
CA PHE A 89 14.46 -26.64 -3.19
C PHE A 89 14.02 -28.01 -2.67
N LYS A 90 12.72 -28.33 -2.79
CA LYS A 90 12.17 -29.60 -2.33
C LYS A 90 12.17 -30.69 -3.42
N ASN A 91 12.57 -30.34 -4.64
CA ASN A 91 12.87 -31.25 -5.74
C ASN A 91 14.38 -31.33 -5.91
#